data_AF-A0A435AJI4-F1
#
_entry.id   AF-A0A435AJI4-F1
#
_cell.length_a   1.000
_cell.length_b   1.000
_cell.length_c   1.000
_cell.angle_alpha   90.00
_cell.angle_beta   90.00
_cell.angle_gamma   90.00
#
_symmetry.space_group_name_H-M   'P 1'
#
loop_
_entity.id
_entity.type
_entity.pdbx_description
1 polymer ?
#
loop_
_entity_poly.entity_id
_entity_poly.type
_entity_poly.pdbx_seq_one_letter_code
_entity_poly.pdbx_strand_id
1 'polypeptide(L)' 'REGFVAAMREQSMARLPIEPLTALLAAAFDRAALAVEAGASSGDYRAVLMALIDGLSPAPPRSTRPAPSR' A
#
# COMPACT_ATOMS: atom_id res chain seq x y z
N ARG A 1 7.93 9.34 -6.09
CA ARG A 1 8.76 9.30 -4.87
C ARG A 1 8.38 10.39 -3.86
N GLU A 2 8.36 11.66 -4.25
CA GLU A 2 8.13 12.80 -3.33
C GLU A 2 6.80 12.71 -2.55
N GLY A 3 5.70 12.29 -3.20
CA GLY A 3 4.41 12.11 -2.54
C GLY A 3 4.43 11.12 -1.36
N PHE A 4 5.19 10.01 -1.48
CA PHE A 4 5.36 9.05 -0.38
C PHE A 4 6.16 9.65 0.78
N VAL A 5 7.21 10.41 0.46
CA VAL A 5 8.02 11.09 1.48
C VAL A 5 7.18 12.13 2.23
N ALA A 6 6.32 12.88 1.53
CA ALA A 6 5.38 13.81 2.14
C ALA A 6 4.38 13.10 3.06
N ALA A 7 3.72 12.03 2.58
CA ALA A 7 2.77 11.25 3.38
C ALA A 7 3.41 10.62 4.64
N MET A 8 4.65 10.14 4.54
CA MET A 8 5.40 9.63 5.70
C MET A 8 5.74 10.72 6.71
N ARG A 9 5.99 11.96 6.26
CA ARG A 9 6.24 13.13 7.14
C ARG A 9 4.95 13.58 7.84
N GLU A 10 3.83 13.54 7.13
CA GLU A 10 2.49 13.85 7.65
C GLU A 10 1.92 12.74 8.52
N GLN A 11 2.62 11.61 8.67
CA GLN A 11 2.15 10.42 9.39
C GLN A 11 0.84 9.87 8.82
N SER A 12 0.52 10.18 7.57
CA SER A 12 -0.61 9.66 6.81
C SER A 12 -0.28 8.36 6.08
N MET A 13 0.94 7.83 6.27
CA MET A 13 1.43 6.56 5.75
C MET A 13 2.50 5.96 6.67
N ALA A 14 2.60 4.63 6.70
CA ALA A 14 3.65 3.92 7.41
C ALA A 14 5.05 4.32 6.90
N ARG A 15 6.00 4.51 7.84
CA ARG A 15 7.40 4.77 7.49
C ARG A 15 8.08 3.49 7.01
N LEU A 16 8.53 3.50 5.76
CA LEU A 16 9.23 2.39 5.11
C LEU A 16 10.44 2.94 4.35
N PRO A 17 11.48 2.11 4.09
CA PRO A 17 12.56 2.48 3.19
C PRO A 17 12.02 2.86 1.81
N ILE A 18 12.24 4.11 1.38
CA ILE A 18 11.57 4.67 0.21
C ILE A 18 12.07 4.05 -1.10
N GLU A 19 13.36 3.74 -1.22
CA GLU A 19 13.93 3.12 -2.42
C GLU A 19 13.34 1.71 -2.64
N PRO A 20 13.40 0.76 -1.68
CA PRO A 20 12.75 -0.54 -1.85
C PRO A 20 11.24 -0.45 -2.06
N LEU A 21 10.54 0.45 -1.36
CA LEU A 21 9.10 0.64 -1.53
C LEU A 21 8.76 1.03 -2.96
N THR A 22 9.43 2.05 -3.49
CA THR A 22 9.16 2.52 -4.86
C THR A 22 9.55 1.49 -5.91
N ALA A 23 10.63 0.73 -5.69
CA ALA A 23 11.03 -0.35 -6.60
C ALA A 23 10.01 -1.50 -6.62
N LEU A 24 9.48 -1.90 -5.46
CA LEU A 24 8.45 -2.94 -5.38
C LEU A 24 7.13 -2.50 -6.03
N LEU A 25 6.72 -1.25 -5.81
CA LEU A 25 5.54 -0.69 -6.46
C LEU A 25 5.73 -0.65 -7.98
N ALA A 26 6.87 -0.16 -8.48
CA ALA A 26 7.17 -0.14 -9.91
C ALA A 26 7.07 -1.55 -10.52
N ALA A 27 7.69 -2.55 -9.89
CA ALA A 27 7.61 -3.94 -10.35
C ALA A 27 6.17 -4.49 -10.37
N ALA A 28 5.33 -4.11 -9.39
CA ALA A 28 3.93 -4.51 -9.35
C ALA A 28 3.13 -3.88 -10.51
N PHE A 29 3.36 -2.60 -10.82
CA PHE A 29 2.73 -1.93 -11.96
C PHE A 29 3.19 -2.52 -13.30
N ASP A 30 4.50 -2.75 -13.47
CA ASP A 30 5.04 -3.39 -14.68
C ASP A 30 4.43 -4.77 -14.90
N ARG A 31 4.29 -5.55 -13.82
CA ARG A 31 3.65 -6.87 -13.88
C ARG A 31 2.15 -6.78 -14.23
N ALA A 32 1.45 -5.80 -13.68
CA ALA A 32 0.04 -5.56 -14.00
C ALA A 32 -0.14 -5.18 -15.48
N ALA A 33 0.71 -4.30 -16.00
CA ALA A 33 0.69 -3.93 -17.41
C ALA A 33 0.89 -5.16 -18.31
N LEU A 34 1.93 -5.96 -18.05
CA LEU A 34 2.17 -7.19 -18.83
C LEU A 34 1.00 -8.19 -18.76
N ALA A 35 0.34 -8.31 -17.62
CA ALA A 35 -0.80 -9.22 -17.47
C ALA A 35 -2.05 -8.72 -18.21
N VAL A 36 -2.31 -7.40 -18.16
CA VAL A 36 -3.42 -6.79 -18.91
C VAL A 36 -3.19 -6.91 -20.41
N GLU A 37 -1.97 -6.66 -20.90
CA GLU A 37 -1.61 -6.90 -22.31
C GLU A 37 -1.80 -8.36 -22.72
N ALA A 38 -1.62 -9.31 -21.78
CA ALA A 38 -1.88 -10.73 -22.00
C ALA A 38 -3.38 -11.11 -21.90
N GLY A 39 -4.29 -10.15 -21.74
CA GLY A 39 -5.74 -10.37 -21.70
C GLY A 39 -6.35 -10.51 -20.31
N ALA A 40 -5.59 -10.22 -19.24
CA ALA A 40 -6.15 -10.22 -17.89
C ALA A 40 -7.05 -9.00 -17.63
N SER A 41 -7.92 -9.12 -16.62
CA SER A 41 -8.82 -8.03 -16.19
C SER A 41 -8.02 -6.85 -15.60
N SER A 42 -8.05 -5.70 -16.29
CA SER A 42 -7.49 -4.45 -15.76
C SER A 42 -8.20 -3.97 -14.49
N GLY A 43 -9.50 -4.30 -14.34
CA GLY A 43 -10.29 -4.00 -13.15
C GLY A 43 -9.77 -4.73 -11.92
N ASP A 44 -9.44 -6.01 -12.06
CA ASP A 44 -8.97 -6.85 -10.95
C ASP A 44 -7.58 -6.39 -10.48
N TYR A 45 -6.67 -6.12 -11.41
CA TYR A 45 -5.36 -5.56 -11.11
C TYR A 45 -5.46 -4.19 -10.43
N ARG A 46 -6.35 -3.31 -10.92
CA ARG A 46 -6.59 -2.00 -10.30
C ARG A 46 -7.10 -2.15 -8.87
N ALA A 47 -8.04 -3.05 -8.62
CA ALA A 47 -8.59 -3.29 -7.28
C ALA A 47 -7.50 -3.74 -6.30
N VAL A 48 -6.63 -4.67 -6.71
CA VAL A 48 -5.52 -5.17 -5.89
C VAL A 48 -4.49 -4.08 -5.61
N LEU A 49 -4.10 -3.29 -6.63
CA LEU A 49 -3.14 -2.20 -6.46
C LEU A 49 -3.67 -1.11 -5.52
N MET A 50 -4.96 -0.78 -5.58
CA MET A 50 -5.59 0.16 -4.65
C MET A 50 -5.54 -0.39 -3.22
N ALA A 51 -5.95 -1.65 -3.01
CA ALA A 51 -5.89 -2.27 -1.68
C ALA A 51 -4.46 -2.32 -1.10
N LEU A 52 -3.45 -2.54 -1.95
CA LEU A 52 -2.05 -2.52 -1.54
C LEU A 52 -1.59 -1.13 -1.08
N ILE A 53 -1.98 -0.08 -1.81
CA ILE A 53 -1.65 1.31 -1.45
C ILE A 53 -2.41 1.73 -0.19
N ASP A 54 -3.70 1.40 -0.09
CA ASP A 54 -4.52 1.67 1.10
C ASP A 54 -3.96 0.97 2.34
N GLY A 55 -3.41 -0.23 2.18
CA GLY A 55 -2.71 -0.97 3.24
C GLY A 55 -1.47 -0.27 3.79
N LEU A 56 -0.95 0.75 3.10
CA LEU A 56 0.17 1.57 3.58
C LEU A 56 -0.27 2.68 4.53
N SER A 57 -1.58 2.98 4.62
CA SER A 57 -2.10 3.93 5.59
C SER A 57 -1.80 3.47 7.02
N PRO A 58 -1.61 4.41 7.97
CA PRO A 58 -1.33 4.08 9.36
C PRO A 58 -2.46 3.19 9.88
N ALA A 59 -2.09 2.06 10.47
CA ALA A 59 -3.08 1.25 11.17
C ALA A 59 -3.75 2.13 12.24
N PRO A 60 -5.09 2.10 12.38
CA PRO A 60 -5.73 2.75 13.51
C PRO A 60 -5.09 2.24 14.80
N PRO A 61 -4.93 3.10 15.82
CA PRO A 61 -4.33 2.66 17.09
C PRO A 61 -5.09 1.42 17.55
N ARG A 62 -4.38 0.29 17.67
CA ARG A 62 -4.96 -0.92 18.22
C ARG A 62 -5.46 -0.53 19.59
N SER A 63 -6.78 -0.47 19.77
CA SER A 63 -7.38 -0.22 21.07
C SER A 63 -6.98 -1.38 21.96
N THR A 64 -5.92 -1.20 22.74
CA THR A 64 -5.59 -2.04 23.90
C THR A 64 -6.65 -1.74 24.95
N ARG A 65 -7.89 -2.15 24.71
CA ARG A 65 -8.92 -2.21 25.74
C ARG A 65 -8.53 -3.39 26.63
N PRO A 66 -8.16 -3.17 27.90
CA PRO A 66 -7.92 -4.28 28.82
C PRO A 66 -9.21 -5.08 28.93
N ALA A 67 -9.10 -6.42 28.90
CA ALA A 67 -10.25 -7.29 29.13
C ALA A 67 -10.88 -6.95 30.50
N PRO A 68 -12.21 -6.85 30.60
CA PRO A 68 -12.85 -6.63 31.88
C PRO A 68 -12.55 -7.84 32.77
N SER A 69 -11.90 -7.58 33.91
CA SER A 69 -11.74 -8.55 35.00
C SER A 69 -13.12 -8.98 35.47
N ARG A 70 -13.39 -10.29 35.39
CA ARG A 70 -14.54 -10.94 36.03
C ARG A 70 -14.22 -11.29 37.46
#